data_AF-A0A7C7Q0G0-F1
#
_entry.id   AF-A0A7C7Q0G0-F1
#
_cell.length_a   1.000
_cell.length_b   1.000
_cell.length_c   1.000
_cell.angle_alpha   90.00
_cell.angle_beta   90.00
_cell.angle_gamma   90.00
#
_symmetry.space_group_name_H-M   'P 1'
#
loop_
_entity.id
_entity.type
_entity.pdbx_description
1 polymer ?
#
loop_
_entity_poly.entity_id
_entity_poly.type
_entity_poly.pdbx_seq_one_letter_code
_entity_poly.pdbx_strand_id
1 'polypeptide(L)'
;MEVTSILNRLVDFQNLNAQESYKLFLKIMEGEISPILVGAILTALRMKGETKEEIVGAAKAMREKSLKVPLKENLRKIAIDTCGTGILAIASALLNAKAIGFDIDIEALKIARKNAEKVG
;
A
#
# COMPACT_ATOMS: atom_id res chain seq x y z
N MET A 1 -13.79 2.30 -17.53
CA MET A 1 -14.90 2.19 -16.56
C MET A 1 -14.90 3.47 -15.78
N GLU A 2 -16.02 4.16 -15.75
CA GLU A 2 -16.15 5.45 -15.06
C GLU A 2 -15.98 5.26 -13.55
N VAL A 3 -15.27 6.20 -12.91
CA VAL A 3 -14.96 6.14 -11.48
C VAL A 3 -16.23 6.17 -10.64
N THR A 4 -17.24 6.93 -11.07
CA THR A 4 -18.56 7.00 -10.42
C THR A 4 -19.28 5.64 -10.43
N SER A 5 -19.14 4.86 -11.51
CA SER A 5 -19.72 3.51 -11.57
C SER A 5 -19.06 2.55 -10.59
N ILE A 6 -17.74 2.68 -10.38
CA ILE A 6 -17.02 1.91 -9.36
C ILE A 6 -17.49 2.31 -7.96
N LEU A 7 -17.61 3.61 -7.67
CA LEU A 7 -18.08 4.07 -6.37
C LEU A 7 -19.48 3.52 -6.04
N ASN A 8 -20.42 3.59 -6.98
CA ASN A 8 -21.77 3.05 -6.77
C ASN A 8 -21.73 1.55 -6.46
N ARG A 9 -20.96 0.76 -7.22
CA ARG A 9 -20.78 -0.68 -6.94
C ARG A 9 -20.24 -0.94 -5.53
N LEU A 10 -19.25 -0.16 -5.09
CA LEU A 10 -18.67 -0.31 -3.76
C LEU A 10 -19.67 0.05 -2.66
N VAL A 11 -20.48 1.10 -2.85
CA VAL A 11 -21.56 1.49 -1.93
C VAL A 11 -22.65 0.41 -1.87
N ASP A 12 -22.92 -0.27 -2.98
CA ASP A 12 -23.82 -1.43 -3.06
C ASP A 12 -23.19 -2.75 -2.55
N PHE A 13 -22.06 -2.67 -1.86
CA PHE A 13 -21.31 -3.81 -1.31
C PHE A 13 -20.86 -4.84 -2.35
N GLN A 14 -20.72 -4.43 -3.62
CA GLN A 14 -20.23 -5.30 -4.68
C GLN A 14 -18.70 -5.28 -4.75
N ASN A 15 -18.12 -6.45 -4.95
CA ASN A 15 -16.67 -6.59 -5.03
C ASN A 15 -16.14 -6.19 -6.41
N LEU A 16 -14.92 -5.66 -6.40
CA LEU A 16 -14.11 -5.51 -7.60
C LEU A 16 -13.21 -6.74 -7.77
N ASN A 17 -12.95 -7.14 -9.00
CA ASN A 17 -11.88 -8.09 -9.26
C ASN A 17 -10.51 -7.39 -9.22
N ALA A 18 -9.42 -8.18 -9.22
CA ALA A 18 -8.07 -7.65 -9.09
C ALA A 18 -7.67 -6.68 -10.22
N GLN A 19 -8.17 -6.88 -11.43
CA GLN A 19 -7.86 -6.01 -12.57
C GLN A 19 -8.62 -4.68 -12.49
N GLU A 20 -9.86 -4.70 -11.99
CA GLU A 20 -10.65 -3.50 -11.72
C GLU A 20 -10.01 -2.66 -10.61
N SER A 21 -9.66 -3.29 -9.49
CA SER A 21 -8.97 -2.62 -8.38
C SER A 21 -7.61 -2.06 -8.82
N TYR A 22 -6.83 -2.81 -9.59
CA TYR A 22 -5.56 -2.32 -10.14
C TYR A 22 -5.75 -1.04 -10.97
N LYS A 23 -6.71 -1.03 -11.91
CA LYS A 23 -6.97 0.16 -12.74
C LYS A 23 -7.45 1.34 -11.90
N LEU A 24 -8.30 1.10 -10.90
CA LEU A 24 -8.77 2.13 -9.99
C LEU A 24 -7.59 2.77 -9.23
N PHE A 25 -6.78 1.96 -8.56
CA PHE A 25 -5.65 2.47 -7.78
C PHE A 25 -4.56 3.08 -8.65
N LEU A 26 -4.38 2.64 -9.89
CA LEU A 26 -3.46 3.29 -10.84
C LEU A 26 -3.87 4.74 -11.09
N LYS A 27 -5.17 4.98 -11.37
CA LYS A 27 -5.72 6.33 -11.56
C LYS A 27 -5.61 7.20 -10.30
N ILE A 28 -5.81 6.61 -9.12
CA ILE A 28 -5.60 7.31 -7.83
C ILE A 28 -4.14 7.76 -7.72
N MET A 29 -3.19 6.85 -7.96
CA MET A 29 -1.75 7.12 -7.86
C MET A 29 -1.25 8.11 -8.92
N GLU A 30 -1.93 8.20 -10.07
CA GLU A 30 -1.64 9.17 -11.14
C GLU A 30 -2.26 10.55 -10.88
N GLY A 31 -3.06 10.71 -9.83
CA GLY A 31 -3.74 11.95 -9.51
C GLY A 31 -4.92 12.28 -10.44
N GLU A 32 -5.43 11.30 -11.20
CA GLU A 32 -6.55 11.47 -12.14
C GLU A 32 -7.91 11.53 -11.45
N ILE A 33 -7.98 11.18 -10.16
CA ILE A 33 -9.21 11.14 -9.36
C ILE A 33 -9.13 12.22 -8.30
N SER A 34 -10.18 13.05 -8.21
CA SER A 34 -10.25 14.12 -7.21
C SER A 34 -10.12 13.56 -5.78
N PRO A 35 -9.46 14.29 -4.85
CA PRO A 35 -9.31 13.84 -3.46
C PRO A 35 -10.64 13.50 -2.77
N ILE A 36 -11.71 14.21 -3.11
CA ILE A 36 -13.06 13.97 -2.58
C ILE A 36 -13.55 12.56 -2.97
N LEU A 37 -13.40 12.19 -4.25
CA LEU A 37 -13.77 10.86 -4.73
C LEU A 37 -12.86 9.78 -4.17
N VAL A 38 -11.55 10.05 -4.02
CA VAL A 38 -10.63 9.10 -3.36
C VAL A 38 -11.10 8.80 -1.93
N GLY A 39 -11.44 9.84 -1.16
CA GLY A 39 -12.00 9.68 0.19
C GLY A 39 -13.26 8.81 0.20
N ALA A 40 -14.22 9.10 -0.68
CA ALA A 40 -15.46 8.33 -0.78
C ALA A 40 -15.21 6.85 -1.14
N ILE A 41 -14.31 6.57 -2.08
CA ILE A 41 -13.96 5.22 -2.52
C ILE A 41 -13.30 4.43 -1.39
N LEU A 42 -12.35 5.03 -0.67
CA LEU A 42 -11.65 4.38 0.44
C LEU A 42 -12.61 4.11 1.61
N THR A 43 -13.51 5.04 1.91
CA THR A 43 -14.56 4.83 2.91
C THR A 43 -15.50 3.69 2.50
N ALA A 44 -15.96 3.66 1.25
CA ALA A 44 -16.84 2.61 0.75
C ALA A 44 -16.16 1.22 0.79
N LEU A 45 -14.88 1.13 0.38
CA LEU A 45 -14.08 -0.09 0.51
C LEU A 45 -14.01 -0.59 1.95
N ARG A 46 -13.74 0.31 2.90
CA ARG A 46 -13.70 -0.03 4.33
C ARG A 46 -15.06 -0.49 4.86
N MET A 47 -16.14 0.22 4.51
CA MET A 47 -17.49 -0.13 4.97
C MET A 47 -17.93 -1.49 4.42
N LYS A 48 -17.62 -1.77 3.14
CA LYS A 48 -17.88 -3.05 2.50
C LYS A 48 -17.04 -4.20 3.09
N GLY A 49 -15.81 -3.90 3.48
CA GLY A 49 -14.76 -4.87 3.74
C GLY A 49 -14.01 -5.19 2.45
N GLU A 50 -12.70 -4.97 2.46
CA GLU A 50 -11.84 -5.18 1.31
C GLU A 50 -11.60 -6.69 1.05
N THR A 51 -11.69 -7.12 -0.20
CA THR A 51 -11.37 -8.50 -0.59
C THR A 51 -9.89 -8.69 -0.88
N LYS A 52 -9.45 -9.95 -0.95
CA LYS A 52 -8.09 -10.29 -1.35
C LYS A 52 -7.77 -9.77 -2.76
N GLU A 53 -8.71 -9.89 -3.68
CA GLU A 53 -8.57 -9.45 -5.06
C GLU A 53 -8.39 -7.92 -5.13
N GLU A 54 -9.19 -7.19 -4.35
CA GLU A 54 -9.10 -5.73 -4.24
C GLU A 54 -7.73 -5.30 -3.68
N ILE A 55 -7.28 -5.92 -2.60
CA ILE A 55 -5.97 -5.64 -1.98
C ILE A 55 -4.83 -5.97 -2.96
N VAL A 56 -4.89 -7.09 -3.67
CA VAL A 56 -3.87 -7.48 -4.67
C VAL A 56 -3.80 -6.48 -5.81
N GLY A 57 -4.94 -6.03 -6.33
CA GLY A 57 -5.02 -5.02 -7.38
C GLY A 57 -4.40 -3.70 -6.94
N ALA A 58 -4.80 -3.20 -5.76
CA ALA A 58 -4.28 -1.98 -5.16
C ALA A 58 -2.75 -2.06 -4.96
N ALA A 59 -2.28 -3.13 -4.34
CA ALA A 59 -0.86 -3.34 -4.07
C ALA A 59 -0.03 -3.44 -5.37
N LYS A 60 -0.60 -4.01 -6.44
CA LYS A 60 0.07 -4.06 -7.76
C LYS A 60 0.24 -2.66 -8.34
N ALA A 61 -0.81 -1.82 -8.29
CA ALA A 61 -0.74 -0.45 -8.78
C ALA A 61 0.26 0.40 -7.98
N MET A 62 0.22 0.30 -6.66
CA MET A 62 1.18 0.97 -5.77
C MET A 62 2.63 0.53 -6.05
N ARG A 63 2.87 -0.78 -6.19
CA ARG A 63 4.20 -1.29 -6.56
C ARG A 63 4.64 -0.81 -7.93
N GLU A 64 3.74 -0.66 -8.90
CA GLU A 64 4.11 -0.16 -10.23
C GLU A 64 4.60 1.29 -10.17
N LYS A 65 3.88 2.14 -9.42
CA LYS A 65 4.21 3.56 -9.26
C LYS A 65 5.29 3.85 -8.21
N SER A 66 5.72 2.83 -7.46
CA SER A 66 6.77 2.98 -6.45
C SER A 66 8.11 3.40 -7.08
N LEU A 67 8.82 4.28 -6.41
CA LEU A 67 10.25 4.47 -6.67
C LEU A 67 10.98 3.14 -6.44
N LYS A 68 11.92 2.82 -7.33
CA LYS A 68 12.70 1.57 -7.25
C LYS A 68 13.97 1.80 -6.46
N VAL A 69 14.28 0.86 -5.57
CA VAL A 69 15.55 0.81 -4.84
C VAL A 69 16.44 -0.20 -5.57
N PRO A 70 17.52 0.24 -6.23
CA PRO A 70 18.46 -0.67 -6.86
C PRO A 70 19.24 -1.41 -5.77
N LEU A 71 19.16 -2.75 -5.78
CA LEU A 71 19.91 -3.61 -4.87
C LEU A 71 20.89 -4.45 -5.65
N LYS A 72 22.06 -4.72 -5.06
CA LYS A 72 23.01 -5.70 -5.62
C LYS A 72 22.37 -7.08 -5.61
N GLU A 73 22.65 -7.89 -6.63
CA GLU A 73 21.98 -9.19 -6.83
C GLU A 73 22.18 -10.15 -5.65
N ASN A 74 23.35 -10.12 -5.01
CA ASN A 74 23.62 -10.93 -3.81
C ASN A 74 22.74 -10.52 -2.61
N LEU A 75 22.45 -9.22 -2.46
CA LEU A 75 21.57 -8.70 -1.41
C LEU A 75 20.11 -9.00 -1.73
N ARG A 76 19.71 -8.88 -3.01
CA ARG A 76 18.34 -9.13 -3.45
C ARG A 76 17.85 -10.55 -3.13
N LYS A 77 18.74 -11.55 -3.18
CA LYS A 77 18.41 -12.96 -2.89
C LYS A 77 18.16 -13.27 -1.41
N ILE A 78 18.69 -12.44 -0.52
CA ILE A 78 18.58 -12.61 0.93
C ILE A 78 17.72 -11.54 1.60
N ALA A 79 17.23 -10.56 0.82
CA ALA A 79 16.42 -9.47 1.32
C ALA A 79 15.06 -9.99 1.79
N ILE A 80 14.75 -9.70 3.05
CA ILE A 80 13.48 -10.04 3.69
C ILE A 80 12.92 -8.75 4.27
N ASP A 81 11.61 -8.57 4.11
CA ASP A 81 10.87 -7.48 4.76
C ASP A 81 10.23 -8.01 6.05
N THR A 82 10.43 -7.30 7.16
CA THR A 82 9.85 -7.59 8.47
C THR A 82 8.88 -6.48 8.91
N CYS A 83 8.21 -5.84 7.95
CA CYS A 83 7.20 -4.83 8.23
C CYS A 83 5.87 -5.43 8.75
N GLY A 84 5.10 -4.60 9.45
CA GLY A 84 3.74 -4.89 9.84
C GLY A 84 2.88 -3.64 9.73
N THR A 85 1.56 -3.80 9.75
CA THR A 85 0.59 -2.69 9.69
C THR A 85 0.63 -1.77 10.93
N GLY A 86 1.47 -2.09 11.93
CA GLY A 86 1.74 -1.24 13.10
C GLY A 86 1.33 -1.84 14.44
N ILE A 87 0.51 -2.89 14.47
CA ILE A 87 -0.02 -3.43 15.74
C ILE A 87 1.08 -3.98 16.66
N LEU A 88 2.14 -4.55 16.07
CA LEU A 88 3.30 -5.04 16.81
C LEU A 88 4.10 -3.89 17.44
N ALA A 89 4.27 -2.77 16.74
CA ALA A 89 5.00 -1.62 17.26
C ALA A 89 4.25 -0.96 18.43
N ILE A 90 2.92 -0.84 18.32
CA ILE A 90 2.06 -0.34 19.40
C ILE A 90 2.13 -1.29 20.61
N ALA A 91 2.02 -2.61 20.38
CA ALA A 91 2.11 -3.60 21.44
C ALA A 91 3.49 -3.60 22.12
N SER A 92 4.59 -3.54 21.38
CA SER A 92 5.95 -3.47 21.93
C SER A 92 6.17 -2.20 22.77
N ALA A 93 5.62 -1.05 22.36
CA ALA A 93 5.68 0.18 23.14
C ALA A 93 4.89 0.08 24.45
N LEU A 94 3.69 -0.51 24.41
CA LEU A 94 2.85 -0.72 25.59
C LEU A 94 3.43 -1.74 26.58
N LEU A 95 4.09 -2.78 26.06
CA LEU A 95 4.69 -3.86 26.84
C LEU A 95 6.15 -3.59 27.25
N ASN A 96 6.69 -2.42 26.89
CA ASN A 96 8.10 -2.07 27.08
C ASN A 96 9.08 -3.14 26.55
N ALA A 97 8.69 -3.82 25.46
CA ALA A 97 9.46 -4.89 24.85
C ALA A 97 10.36 -4.33 23.74
N LYS A 98 11.65 -4.71 23.75
CA LYS A 98 12.58 -4.38 22.64
C LYS A 98 12.52 -5.48 21.57
N ALA A 99 12.27 -5.08 20.33
CA ALA A 99 12.52 -5.96 19.18
C ALA A 99 14.02 -5.92 18.84
N ILE A 100 14.63 -7.09 18.67
CA ILE A 100 16.04 -7.25 18.28
C ILE A 100 16.04 -7.64 16.79
N GLY A 101 16.72 -6.87 15.94
CA GLY A 101 16.70 -7.04 14.48
C GLY A 101 17.99 -7.65 13.91
N PHE A 102 17.84 -8.36 12.79
CA PHE A 102 18.91 -8.80 11.89
C PHE A 102 19.65 -7.61 11.26
N ASP A 103 20.79 -7.87 10.61
CA ASP A 103 21.61 -6.87 9.92
C ASP A 103 20.76 -6.03 8.94
N ILE A 104 20.66 -4.73 9.21
CA ILE A 104 19.80 -3.79 8.46
C ILE A 104 20.67 -3.09 7.43
N ASP A 105 20.29 -3.15 6.14
CA ASP A 105 20.93 -2.32 5.11
C ASP A 105 20.59 -0.84 5.35
N ILE A 106 21.50 -0.14 6.04
CA ILE A 106 21.36 1.27 6.40
C ILE A 106 21.20 2.15 5.16
N GLU A 107 21.81 1.79 4.02
CA GLU A 107 21.74 2.60 2.81
C GLU A 107 20.37 2.46 2.12
N ALA A 108 19.83 1.25 2.07
CA ALA A 108 18.45 1.01 1.64
C ALA A 108 17.45 1.79 2.53
N LEU A 109 17.69 1.84 3.85
CA LEU A 109 16.85 2.57 4.79
C LEU A 109 16.90 4.09 4.54
N LYS A 110 18.07 4.67 4.27
CA LYS A 110 18.19 6.09 3.91
C LYS A 110 17.44 6.42 2.63
N ILE A 111 17.55 5.56 1.61
CA ILE A 111 16.83 5.75 0.33
C ILE A 111 15.32 5.69 0.58
N ALA A 112 14.84 4.70 1.34
CA ALA A 112 13.42 4.57 1.69
C ALA A 112 12.90 5.81 2.43
N ARG A 113 13.65 6.31 3.43
CA ARG A 113 13.29 7.52 4.17
C ARG A 113 13.24 8.76 3.27
N LYS A 114 14.26 8.97 2.46
CA LYS A 114 14.32 10.10 1.52
C LYS A 114 13.18 10.04 0.49
N ASN A 115 12.79 8.84 0.08
CA ASN A 115 11.64 8.65 -0.81
C ASN A 115 10.35 9.04 -0.07
N ALA A 116 10.12 8.54 1.14
CA ALA A 116 8.93 8.86 1.94
C ALA A 116 8.79 10.37 2.18
N GLU A 117 9.86 11.06 2.56
CA GLU A 117 9.87 12.52 2.76
C GLU A 117 9.50 13.31 1.49
N LYS A 118 9.70 12.75 0.30
CA LYS A 118 9.32 13.39 -0.98
C LYS A 118 7.88 13.13 -1.40
N VAL A 119 7.31 11.98 -1.03
CA VAL A 119 5.96 11.59 -1.48
C VAL A 119 4.85 11.91 -0.47
N GLY A 120 5.17 12.14 0.80
CA GLY A 120 4.20 12.47 1.85
C GLY A 120 3.43 11.26 2.33
#